data_AF-A0A3B9VEF9-F1
#
_entry.id   AF-A0A3B9VEF9-F1
#
_cell.length_a   1.000
_cell.length_b   1.000
_cell.length_c   1.000
_cell.angle_alpha   90.00
_cell.angle_beta   90.00
_cell.angle_gamma   90.00
#
_symmetry.space_group_name_H-M   'P 1'
#
loop_
_entity.id
_entity.type
_entity.pdbx_description
1 polymer ?
#
loop_
_entity_poly.entity_id
_entity_poly.type
_entity_poly.pdbx_seq_one_letter_code
_entity_poly.pdbx_strand_id
1 'polypeptide(L)'
;LVSGGMDSLVTASIANIENEMAFLHLNYGQRTEERELKAFNDIADFYGVKKRLVVDVRYLKEIGGSALTDERIEVPTQPPSIPP
;
A
#
# COMPACT_ATOMS: atom_id res chain seq x y z
N LEU A 1 5.48 -6.51 -0.16
CA LEU A 1 4.64 -5.45 0.43
C LEU A 1 3.33 -5.43 -0.34
N VAL A 2 2.20 -5.69 0.30
CA VAL A 2 0.90 -5.65 -0.38
C VAL A 2 0.16 -4.43 0.12
N SER A 3 0.15 -3.38 -0.70
CA SER A 3 -0.60 -2.15 -0.42
C SER A 3 -2.10 -2.33 -0.71
N GLY A 4 -2.48 -3.36 -1.48
CA GLY A 4 -3.85 -3.55 -1.96
C GLY A 4 -4.07 -3.01 -3.38
N GLY A 5 -3.03 -2.47 -4.03
CA GLY A 5 -3.05 -2.05 -5.43
C GLY A 5 -2.73 -3.19 -6.41
N MET A 6 -3.09 -2.98 -7.69
CA MET A 6 -2.96 -3.97 -8.78
C MET A 6 -1.54 -4.53 -8.94
N ASP A 7 -0.51 -3.70 -8.91
CA ASP A 7 0.89 -4.14 -9.09
C ASP A 7 1.36 -5.05 -7.95
N SER A 8 0.90 -4.74 -6.73
CA SER A 8 1.21 -5.55 -5.55
C SER A 8 0.48 -6.91 -5.56
N LEU A 9 -0.71 -6.96 -6.17
CA LEU A 9 -1.48 -8.19 -6.37
C LEU A 9 -0.85 -9.11 -7.41
N VAL A 10 -0.41 -8.57 -8.54
CA VAL A 10 0.28 -9.35 -9.60
C VAL A 10 1.60 -9.92 -9.08
N THR A 11 2.34 -9.16 -8.29
CA THR A 11 3.57 -9.68 -7.65
C THR A 11 3.24 -10.81 -6.67
N ALA A 12 2.19 -10.64 -5.86
CA ALA A 12 1.77 -11.66 -4.91
C ALA A 12 1.29 -12.96 -5.59
N SER A 13 0.60 -12.85 -6.73
CA SER A 13 0.09 -14.01 -7.46
C SER A 13 1.20 -14.86 -8.06
N ILE A 14 2.27 -14.24 -8.57
CA ILE A 14 3.46 -14.95 -9.07
C ILE A 14 4.22 -15.61 -7.91
N ALA A 15 4.44 -14.90 -6.81
CA ALA A 15 5.18 -15.41 -5.66
C ALA A 15 4.51 -16.63 -5.00
N ASN A 16 3.17 -16.68 -5.01
CA ASN A 16 2.38 -17.76 -4.41
C ASN A 16 2.54 -19.11 -5.12
N ILE A 17 3.13 -19.16 -6.32
CA ILE A 17 3.31 -20.40 -7.08
C ILE A 17 4.37 -21.30 -6.41
N GLU A 18 5.42 -20.71 -5.83
CA GLU A 18 6.59 -21.46 -5.33
C GLU A 18 6.95 -21.18 -3.86
N ASN A 19 6.28 -20.22 -3.21
CA ASN A 19 6.70 -19.75 -1.87
C ASN A 19 5.54 -19.69 -0.87
N GLU A 20 5.86 -19.88 0.41
CA GLU A 20 4.94 -19.58 1.50
C GLU A 20 4.76 -18.05 1.59
N MET A 21 3.53 -17.58 1.38
CA MET A 21 3.23 -16.16 1.38
C MET A 21 3.22 -15.58 2.79
N ALA A 22 3.86 -14.41 2.94
CA ALA A 22 3.73 -13.54 4.10
C ALA A 22 3.39 -12.14 3.63
N PHE A 23 2.37 -11.54 4.24
CA PHE A 23 1.79 -10.28 3.81
C PHE A 23 2.15 -9.17 4.79
N LEU A 24 2.61 -8.04 4.26
CA LEU A 24 2.94 -6.83 5.01
C LEU A 24 2.12 -5.67 4.48
N HIS A 25 1.36 -5.01 5.36
CA HIS A 25 0.64 -3.76 5.12
C HIS A 25 1.21 -2.67 6.01
N LEU A 26 1.30 -1.45 5.49
CA LEU A 26 1.89 -0.31 6.19
C LEU A 26 0.86 0.83 6.22
N ASN A 27 0.47 1.22 7.43
CA ASN A 27 -0.47 2.30 7.71
C ASN A 27 0.31 3.59 7.96
N TYR A 28 0.29 4.50 6.99
CA TYR A 28 0.97 5.79 7.10
C TYR A 28 0.02 6.94 7.48
N GLY A 29 -1.23 6.64 7.85
CA GLY A 29 -2.26 7.65 8.12
C GLY A 29 -2.77 8.33 6.84
N GLN A 30 -2.84 7.57 5.75
CA GLN A 30 -3.42 8.01 4.47
C GLN A 30 -4.96 8.00 4.53
N ARG A 31 -5.62 8.87 3.75
CA ARG A 31 -7.10 8.98 3.75
C ARG A 31 -7.81 7.70 3.30
N THR A 32 -7.10 6.82 2.60
CA THR A 32 -7.60 5.55 2.06
C THR A 32 -7.28 4.33 2.94
N GLU A 33 -6.67 4.53 4.12
CA GLU A 33 -6.18 3.46 5.00
C GLU A 33 -7.21 2.36 5.24
N GLU A 34 -8.47 2.70 5.55
CA GLU A 34 -9.53 1.72 5.78
C GLU A 34 -9.82 0.85 4.54
N ARG A 35 -9.87 1.47 3.35
CA ARG A 35 -10.15 0.75 2.11
C ARG A 35 -8.99 -0.15 1.70
N GLU A 36 -7.76 0.33 1.86
CA GLU A 36 -6.55 -0.43 1.53
C GLU A 36 -6.33 -1.58 2.52
N LEU A 37 -6.59 -1.36 3.81
CA LEU A 37 -6.55 -2.41 4.83
C LEU A 37 -7.61 -3.48 4.57
N LYS A 38 -8.82 -3.09 4.13
CA LYS A 38 -9.84 -4.05 3.71
C LYS A 38 -9.37 -4.87 2.51
N ALA A 39 -8.88 -4.21 1.46
CA ALA A 39 -8.37 -4.91 0.27
C ALA A 39 -7.21 -5.86 0.61
N PHE A 40 -6.29 -5.43 1.48
CA PHE A 40 -5.20 -6.27 1.99
C PHE A 40 -5.71 -7.56 2.64
N ASN A 41 -6.72 -7.47 3.52
CA ASN A 41 -7.30 -8.63 4.17
C ASN A 41 -8.02 -9.53 3.17
N ASP A 42 -8.84 -8.97 2.28
CA ASP A 42 -9.56 -9.71 1.24
C ASP A 42 -8.59 -10.52 0.35
N ILE A 43 -7.47 -9.91 -0.05
CA ILE A 43 -6.43 -10.58 -0.86
C ILE A 43 -5.70 -11.66 -0.04
N ALA A 44 -5.37 -11.38 1.22
CA ALA A 44 -4.70 -12.33 2.09
C ALA A 44 -5.58 -13.57 2.37
N ASP A 45 -6.89 -13.38 2.51
CA ASP A 45 -7.87 -14.46 2.63
C ASP A 45 -7.96 -15.28 1.35
N PHE A 46 -8.03 -14.63 0.19
CA PHE A 46 -8.10 -15.31 -1.12
C PHE A 46 -6.89 -16.23 -1.36
N TYR A 47 -5.68 -15.79 -1.01
CA TYR A 47 -4.46 -16.60 -1.15
C TYR A 47 -4.17 -17.52 0.04
N GLY A 48 -5.02 -17.55 1.07
CA GLY A 48 -4.82 -18.40 2.25
C GLY A 48 -3.58 -18.03 3.09
N VAL A 49 -3.19 -16.76 3.09
CA VAL A 49 -1.97 -16.28 3.73
C VAL A 49 -2.11 -16.32 5.25
N LYS A 50 -1.25 -17.12 5.90
CA LYS A 50 -1.24 -17.34 7.35
C LYS A 50 -0.48 -16.28 8.13
N LYS A 51 0.56 -15.69 7.53
CA LYS A 51 1.43 -14.70 8.17
C LYS A 51 1.08 -13.31 7.63
N ARG A 52 0.43 -12.50 8.46
CA ARG A 52 0.03 -11.12 8.12
C ARG A 52 0.62 -10.17 9.16
N LEU A 53 1.23 -9.09 8.70
CA LEU A 53 1.75 -8.03 9.54
C LEU A 53 1.20 -6.70 9.05
N VAL A 54 0.53 -5.97 9.93
CA VAL A 54 0.08 -4.60 9.70
C VAL A 54 0.91 -3.72 10.62
N VAL A 55 1.69 -2.80 10.06
CA VAL A 55 2.53 -1.90 10.85
C VAL A 55 1.99 -0.48 10.73
N ASP A 56 1.73 0.14 11.86
CA ASP A 56 1.47 1.57 11.95
C ASP A 56 2.81 2.32 11.92
N VAL A 57 2.97 3.12 10.89
CA VAL A 57 4.17 3.90 10.59
C VAL A 57 3.84 5.39 10.49
N ARG A 58 2.79 5.83 11.18
CA ARG A 58 2.39 7.25 11.28
C ARG A 58 3.51 8.16 11.79
N TYR A 59 4.49 7.64 12.52
CA TYR A 59 5.67 8.40 12.95
C TYR A 59 6.55 8.87 11.77
N LEU A 60 6.44 8.27 10.58
CA LEU A 60 7.11 8.78 9.38
C LEU A 60 6.57 10.15 8.95
N LYS A 61 5.36 10.54 9.39
CA LYS A 61 4.86 11.90 9.23
C LYS A 61 5.75 12.93 9.94
N GLU A 62 6.41 12.55 11.03
CA GLU A 62 7.31 13.44 11.79
C GLU A 62 8.62 13.73 11.05
N ILE A 63 9.03 12.85 10.12
CA ILE A 63 10.22 13.04 9.30
C ILE A 63 9.96 14.05 8.16
N GLY A 64 8.70 14.19 7.72
CA GLY A 64 8.27 15.17 6.69
C GLY A 64 8.71 14.83 5.25
N GLY A 65 8.21 15.59 4.26
CA GLY A 65 8.66 15.52 2.86
C GLY A 65 7.84 14.65 1.90
N SER A 66 6.67 14.17 2.31
CA SER A 66 5.76 13.39 1.44
C SER A 66 4.39 14.07 1.28
N ALA A 67 3.98 14.27 0.02
CA ALA A 67 2.66 14.80 -0.37
C ALA A 67 1.49 13.91 0.06
N LEU A 68 1.76 12.66 0.48
CA LEU A 68 0.74 11.72 0.96
C LEU A 68 0.44 11.87 2.45
N THR A 69 1.28 12.60 3.20
CA THR A 69 1.20 12.71 4.66
C THR A 69 1.12 14.13 5.19
N ASP A 70 1.43 15.12 4.37
CA ASP A 70 1.43 16.54 4.73
C ASP A 70 0.27 17.26 4.03
N GLU A 71 -0.73 17.70 4.80
CA GLU A 71 -1.91 18.43 4.29
C GLU A 71 -1.55 19.83 3.73
N ARG A 72 -0.31 20.30 3.93
CA ARG A 72 0.17 21.58 3.40
C ARG A 72 0.72 21.48 1.97
N ILE A 73 0.85 20.28 1.43
CA ILE A 73 1.35 20.03 0.08
C ILE A 73 0.15 19.78 -0.84
N GLU A 74 -0.11 20.69 -1.77
CA GLU A 74 -1.15 20.50 -2.78
C GLU A 74 -0.84 19.25 -3.64
N VAL A 75 -1.82 18.35 -3.73
CA VAL A 75 -1.75 17.22 -4.65
C VAL A 75 -1.76 17.76 -6.08
N PRO A 76 -0.78 17.42 -6.93
CA PRO A 76 -0.74 17.90 -8.30
C PRO A 76 -1.99 17.45 -9.07
N THR A 77 -2.77 18.40 -9.56
CA THR A 77 -4.00 18.16 -10.34
C THR A 77 -3.75 18.05 -11.84
N GLN A 78 -2.51 18.25 -12.30
CA GLN A 78 -2.16 18.21 -13.71
C GLN A 78 -1.48 16.89 -14.09
N PRO A 79 -1.95 16.20 -15.15
CA PRO A 79 -1.20 15.09 -15.74
C PRO A 79 0.13 15.62 -16.31
N PRO A 80 1.19 14.79 -16.37
CA PRO A 80 2.48 15.22 -16.89
C PRO A 80 2.32 15.69 -18.34
N SER A 81 2.68 16.95 -18.59
CA SER A 81 2.77 17.48 -19.95
C SER A 81 3.89 16.75 -20.67
N ILE A 82 3.55 16.03 -21.74
CA ILE A 82 4.54 15.44 -22.64
C ILE A 82 5.22 16.61 -23.36
N PRO A 83 6.55 16.81 -23.22
CA PRO A 83 7.26 17.82 -23.99
C PRO A 83 7.21 17.46 -25.50
N PRO A 84 7.27 18.47 -26.39
CA PRO A 84 7.10 18.29 -27.84
C PRO A 84 8.17 17.38 -28.48
#